data_AF-A0A1H4B6J6-F1
#
_entry.id   AF-A0A1H4B6J6-F1
#
_cell.length_a   1.000
_cell.length_b   1.000
_cell.length_c   1.000
_cell.angle_alpha   90.00
_cell.angle_beta   90.00
_cell.angle_gamma   90.00
#
_symmetry.space_group_name_H-M   'P 1'
#
loop_
_entity.id
_entity.type
_entity.pdbx_description
1 polymer ?
#
loop_
_entity_poly.entity_id
_entity_poly.type
_entity_poly.pdbx_seq_one_letter_code
_entity_poly.pdbx_strand_id
1 'polypeptide(L)' 'MDLSTEEKQILNTLFKDIKGTTRNEMLCMLYAAKPANDGTVDSQAIIGSINGLILKIFHAEQPEMEAVFAQIPFQLEG' A
#
# COMPACT_ATOMS: atom_id res chain seq x y z
N MET A 1 8.48 7.05 -6.36
CA MET A 1 7.65 5.84 -6.52
C MET A 1 6.38 6.16 -7.30
N ASP A 2 6.09 5.37 -8.34
CA ASP A 2 4.83 5.45 -9.08
C ASP A 2 3.81 4.46 -8.50
N LEU A 3 2.63 4.97 -8.12
CA LEU A 3 1.56 4.22 -7.45
C LEU A 3 0.29 4.25 -8.30
N SER A 4 -0.31 3.08 -8.51
CA SER A 4 -1.60 2.96 -9.18
C SER A 4 -2.73 3.51 -8.29
N THR A 5 -3.90 3.74 -8.88
CA THR A 5 -5.10 4.18 -8.14
C THR A 5 -5.49 3.18 -7.05
N GLU A 6 -5.44 1.88 -7.36
CA GLU A 6 -5.77 0.81 -6.40
C GLU A 6 -4.75 0.75 -5.25
N GLU A 7 -3.47 0.92 -5.55
CA GLU A 7 -2.43 0.95 -4.53
C GLU A 7 -2.62 2.16 -3.59
N LYS A 8 -2.95 3.34 -4.13
CA LYS A 8 -3.29 4.52 -3.32
C LYS A 8 -4.53 4.28 -2.48
N GLN A 9 -5.56 3.58 -2.99
CA GLN A 9 -6.74 3.20 -2.23
C GLN A 9 -6.41 2.26 -1.06
N ILE A 10 -5.55 1.26 -1.29
CA ILE A 10 -5.07 0.35 -0.23
C ILE A 10 -4.33 1.15 0.84
N LEU A 11 -3.43 2.05 0.44
CA LEU A 11 -2.68 2.90 1.38
C LEU A 11 -3.61 3.82 2.18
N ASN A 12 -4.60 4.46 1.53
CA ASN A 12 -5.61 5.26 2.23
C ASN A 12 -6.43 4.42 3.21
N THR A 13 -6.81 3.21 2.83
CA THR A 13 -7.62 2.33 3.68
C THR A 13 -6.87 1.91 4.94
N LEU A 14 -5.59 1.56 4.79
CA LEU A 14 -4.79 1.02 5.89
C LEU A 14 -4.14 2.11 6.76
N PHE A 15 -3.81 3.28 6.19
CA PHE A 15 -2.90 4.23 6.85
C PHE A 15 -3.46 5.65 7.03
N LYS A 16 -4.65 6.01 6.53
CA LYS A 16 -5.17 7.40 6.60
C LYS A 16 -5.21 8.01 8.01
N ASP A 17 -5.40 7.18 9.03
CA ASP A 17 -5.54 7.60 10.43
C ASP A 17 -4.27 7.34 11.25
N ILE A 18 -3.20 6.81 10.64
CA ILE A 18 -1.95 6.47 11.32
C ILE A 18 -1.01 7.67 11.30
N LYS A 19 -0.65 8.17 12.49
CA LYS A 19 0.31 9.27 12.65
C LYS A 19 1.69 8.73 13.01
N GLY A 20 2.59 8.74 12.03
CA GLY A 20 3.95 8.22 12.18
C GLY A 20 3.96 6.70 12.07
N THR A 21 4.70 6.20 11.08
CA THR A 21 4.94 4.77 10.85
C THR A 21 6.30 4.61 10.20
N THR A 22 6.91 3.45 10.38
CA THR A 22 8.15 3.06 9.71
C THR A 22 7.85 2.25 8.45
N ARG A 23 8.85 2.10 7.57
CA ARG A 23 8.77 1.17 6.42
C ARG A 23 8.40 -0.24 6.87
N ASN A 24 9.02 -0.73 7.94
CA ASN A 24 8.80 -2.10 8.42
C ASN A 24 7.38 -2.30 8.96
N GLU A 25 6.84 -1.34 9.71
CA GLU A 25 5.45 -1.41 10.18
C GLU A 25 4.46 -1.39 9.01
N MET A 26 4.73 -0.56 8.00
CA MET A 26 3.92 -0.52 6.78
C MET A 26 3.96 -1.84 6.01
N LEU A 27 5.15 -2.45 5.86
CA LEU A 27 5.27 -3.77 5.26
C LEU A 27 4.50 -4.84 6.05
N CYS A 28 4.62 -4.85 7.38
CA CYS A 28 3.86 -5.77 8.23
C CYS A 28 2.34 -5.62 8.06
N MET A 29 1.84 -4.39 8.02
CA MET A 29 0.42 -4.11 7.78
C MET A 29 -0.04 -4.57 6.39
N LEU A 30 0.77 -4.38 5.35
CA LEU A 30 0.45 -4.86 4.01
C LEU A 30 0.42 -6.39 3.93
N TYR A 31 1.37 -7.08 4.56
CA TYR A 31 1.35 -8.53 4.66
C TYR A 31 0.10 -9.03 5.42
N ALA A 32 -0.27 -8.36 6.50
CA ALA A 32 -1.47 -8.70 7.28
C ALA A 32 -2.79 -8.41 6.54
N ALA A 33 -2.81 -7.40 5.67
CA ALA A 33 -3.97 -7.03 4.86
C ALA A 33 -4.21 -7.96 3.67
N LYS A 34 -3.27 -8.86 3.36
CA LYS A 34 -3.38 -9.78 2.22
C LYS A 34 -4.53 -10.76 2.45
N PRO A 35 -5.55 -10.82 1.56
CA PRO A 35 -6.64 -11.75 1.71
C PRO A 35 -6.17 -13.19 1.45
N ALA A 36 -6.97 -14.15 1.92
CA ALA A 36 -6.80 -15.53 1.49
C ALA A 36 -7.00 -15.63 -0.03
N ASN A 37 -6.16 -16.43 -0.69
CA ASN A 37 -6.38 -16.75 -2.10
C ASN A 37 -7.47 -17.82 -2.19
N ASP A 38 -8.71 -17.38 -2.42
CA ASP A 38 -9.89 -18.24 -2.61
C ASP A 38 -10.13 -18.63 -4.08
N GLY A 39 -9.23 -18.22 -4.99
CA GLY A 39 -9.32 -18.50 -6.42
C GLY A 39 -10.21 -17.55 -7.21
N THR A 40 -10.89 -16.59 -6.57
CA THR A 40 -11.68 -15.57 -7.28
C THR A 40 -10.79 -14.55 -7.99
N VAL A 41 -11.32 -13.93 -9.05
CA VAL A 41 -10.62 -12.85 -9.77
C VAL A 41 -10.32 -11.69 -8.83
N ASP A 42 -11.26 -11.36 -7.94
CA ASP A 42 -11.13 -10.26 -6.99
C ASP A 42 -10.02 -10.53 -5.96
N SER A 43 -9.96 -11.72 -5.36
CA SER A 43 -8.90 -12.04 -4.40
C SER A 43 -7.52 -12.04 -5.06
N GLN A 44 -7.42 -12.53 -6.30
CA GLN A 44 -6.17 -12.50 -7.07
C GLN A 44 -5.74 -11.07 -7.41
N ALA A 45 -6.68 -10.20 -7.81
CA ALA A 45 -6.38 -8.80 -8.11
C ALA A 45 -5.85 -8.06 -6.87
N ILE A 46 -6.53 -8.20 -5.72
CA ILE A 46 -6.10 -7.57 -4.46
C ILE A 46 -4.73 -8.10 -4.02
N ILE A 47 -4.52 -9.41 -4.11
CA ILE A 47 -3.21 -10.03 -3.82
C ILE A 47 -2.12 -9.45 -4.72
N GLY A 48 -2.41 -9.25 -6.01
CA GLY A 48 -1.50 -8.64 -6.96
C GLY A 48 -1.10 -7.22 -6.53
N SER A 49 -2.07 -6.36 -6.24
CA SER A 49 -1.84 -4.98 -5.83
C SER A 49 -1.08 -4.88 -4.51
N ILE A 50 -1.39 -5.73 -3.52
CA ILE A 50 -0.65 -5.76 -2.25
C ILE A 50 0.80 -6.22 -2.44
N ASN A 51 1.03 -7.29 -3.23
CA ASN A 51 2.39 -7.75 -3.50
C ASN A 51 3.20 -6.68 -4.26
N GLY A 52 2.57 -5.98 -5.21
CA GLY A 52 3.18 -4.86 -5.94
C GLY A 52 3.61 -3.74 -4.99
N LEU A 53 2.72 -3.32 -4.09
CA LEU A 53 3.01 -2.33 -3.04
C LEU A 53 4.17 -2.75 -2.14
N ILE A 54 4.18 -4.01 -1.68
CA ILE A 54 5.23 -4.55 -0.82
C ILE A 54 6.60 -4.42 -1.51
N LEU A 55 6.71 -4.82 -2.77
CA LEU A 55 7.96 -4.72 -3.52
C LEU A 55 8.41 -3.27 -3.68
N LYS A 56 7.48 -2.37 -4.04
CA LYS A 56 7.78 -0.93 -4.18
C LYS A 56 8.27 -0.33 -2.87
N ILE A 57 7.58 -0.58 -1.76
CA ILE A 57 7.93 -0.05 -0.43
C ILE A 57 9.25 -0.64 0.09
N PHE A 58 9.49 -1.93 -0.16
CA PHE A 58 10.72 -2.59 0.24
C PHE A 58 11.95 -1.98 -0.46
N HIS A 59 11.82 -1.64 -1.75
CA HIS A 59 12.91 -1.09 -2.55
C HIS A 59 12.99 0.45 -2.55
N ALA A 60 11.96 1.14 -2.04
CA ALA A 60 11.92 2.60 -2.01
C ALA A 60 13.04 3.21 -1.19
N GLU A 61 13.64 4.29 -1.69
CA GLU A 61 14.57 5.08 -0.90
C GLU A 61 13.83 5.90 0.17
N GLN A 62 14.58 6.41 1.17
CA GLN A 62 13.98 7.20 2.24
C GLN A 62 13.18 8.42 1.73
N PRO A 63 13.68 9.25 0.79
CA PRO A 63 12.93 10.39 0.29
C PRO A 63 11.62 9.99 -0.40
N GLU A 64 11.60 8.84 -1.08
CA GLU A 64 10.38 8.33 -1.72
C GLU A 64 9.35 7.89 -0.68
N MET A 65 9.80 7.22 0.38
CA MET A 65 8.92 6.84 1.49
C MET A 65 8.32 8.06 2.17
N GLU A 66 9.12 9.08 2.46
CA GLU A 66 8.65 10.34 3.05
C GLU A 66 7.61 11.02 2.17
N ALA A 67 7.84 11.07 0.85
CA ALA A 67 6.89 11.62 -0.11
C ALA A 67 5.58 10.83 -0.19
N VAL A 68 5.63 9.49 -0.06
CA VAL A 68 4.45 8.63 0.00
C VAL A 68 3.67 8.91 1.29
N PHE A 69 4.33 8.92 2.44
CA PHE A 69 3.66 9.18 3.73
C PHE A 69 3.02 10.55 3.81
N ALA A 70 3.70 11.59 3.28
CA ALA A 70 3.18 12.96 3.28
C ALA A 70 1.91 13.11 2.43
N GLN A 71 1.66 12.20 1.48
CA GLN A 71 0.51 12.24 0.60
C GLN A 71 -0.67 11.39 1.09
N ILE A 72 -0.53 10.61 2.17
CA ILE A 72 -1.64 9.85 2.74
C ILE A 72 -2.49 10.78 3.63
N PRO A 73 -3.81 10.91 3.42
CA PRO A 73 -4.60 10.22 2.39
C PRO A 73 -4.47 10.85 1.00
N PHE A 74 -4.23 10.03 -0.01
CA PHE A 74 -4.17 10.43 -1.42
C PHE A 74 -5.53 10.95 -1.88
N GLN A 75 -5.54 12.06 -2.61
CA GLN A 75 -6.70 12.46 -3.40
C GLN A 75 -6.82 11.54 -4.61
N LEU A 76 -7.99 10.93 -4.78
CA LEU A 76 -8.28 10.03 -5.88
C LEU A 76 -9.27 10.72 -6.82
N GLU A 77 -8.92 10.82 -8.09
CA GLU A 77 -9.87 11.24 -9.12
C GLU A 77 -10.85 10.07 -9.37
N GLY A 78 -12.15 10.36 -9.32
CA GLY A 78 -13.23 9.39 -9.43
C GLY A 78 -13.70 9.15 -10.86
#